data_AF-A0A453I4H7-F1
#
_entry.id   AF-A0A453I4H7-F1
#
_cell.length_a   1.000
_cell.length_b   1.000
_cell.length_c   1.000
_cell.angle_alpha   90.00
_cell.angle_beta   90.00
_cell.angle_gamma   90.00
#
_symmetry.space_group_name_H-M   'P 1'
#
loop_
_entity.id
_entity.type
_entity.pdbx_description
1 polymer ?
#
loop_
_entity_poly.entity_id
_entity_poly.type
_entity_poly.pdbx_seq_one_letter_code
_entity_poly.pdbx_strand_id
1 'polypeptide(L)'
;LLQPALYEAFGLTVVEAMTCGLPTFATLHGGPAEIIEHGISGFHIDPYHPDQAATLMADFFEKCKQDPNHWVKISDRGLQRIYEKYTWKIYSERLMTLAGVYGFWKYVSKLERRETRRYLEMFYILKLRELVKSVPLAVDEAH
;
A
#
# COMPACT_ATOMS: atom_id res chain seq x y z
N LEU A 1 -11.51 2.14 11.55
CA LEU A 1 -10.08 1.81 11.73
C LEU A 1 -9.28 3.11 11.77
N LEU A 2 -8.24 3.19 12.60
CA LEU A 2 -7.24 4.25 12.57
C LEU A 2 -5.87 3.65 12.24
N GLN A 3 -5.19 4.16 11.21
CA GLN A 3 -3.83 3.76 10.81
C GLN A 3 -2.89 4.98 10.83
N PRO A 4 -2.24 5.29 11.97
CA PRO A 4 -1.46 6.52 12.17
C PRO A 4 0.04 6.30 11.90
N ALA A 5 0.38 5.52 10.88
CA ALA A 5 1.78 5.28 10.52
C ALA A 5 2.44 6.57 10.00
N LEU A 6 3.69 6.85 10.40
CA LEU A 6 4.48 7.95 9.84
C LEU A 6 4.64 7.82 8.32
N TYR A 7 4.75 6.59 7.85
CA TYR A 7 4.71 6.23 6.44
C TYR A 7 4.17 4.81 6.31
N GLU A 8 3.25 4.59 5.38
CA GLU A 8 2.67 3.27 5.09
C GLU A 8 2.84 2.98 3.60
N ALA A 9 3.56 1.92 3.23
CA ALA A 9 3.87 1.66 1.82
C ALA A 9 2.64 1.30 0.99
N PHE A 10 1.72 0.51 1.57
CA PHE A 10 0.47 0.15 0.91
C PHE A 10 -0.72 0.25 1.87
N GLY A 11 -0.68 -0.45 3.01
CA GLY A 11 -1.78 -0.49 3.96
C GLY A 11 -2.83 -1.55 3.65
N LEU A 12 -2.47 -2.84 3.70
CA LEU A 12 -3.45 -3.93 3.54
C LEU A 12 -4.55 -3.87 4.61
N THR A 13 -4.22 -3.46 5.83
CA THR A 13 -5.19 -3.28 6.91
C THR A 13 -6.26 -2.23 6.58
N VAL A 14 -5.90 -1.20 5.79
CA VAL A 14 -6.86 -0.20 5.28
C VAL A 14 -7.82 -0.85 4.29
N VAL A 15 -7.32 -1.66 3.36
CA VAL A 15 -8.14 -2.41 2.40
C VAL A 15 -9.07 -3.39 3.13
N GLU A 16 -8.58 -4.14 4.10
CA GLU A 16 -9.35 -5.09 4.90
C GLU A 16 -10.49 -4.39 5.66
N ALA A 17 -10.18 -3.31 6.37
CA ALA A 17 -11.21 -2.55 7.08
C ALA A 17 -12.28 -1.97 6.14
N MET A 18 -11.88 -1.40 5.01
CA MET A 18 -12.82 -0.89 4.00
C MET A 18 -13.66 -2.02 3.38
N THR A 19 -13.09 -3.21 3.19
CA THR A 19 -13.80 -4.41 2.70
C THR A 19 -14.84 -4.90 3.70
N CYS A 20 -14.59 -4.74 5.00
CA CYS A 20 -15.56 -5.03 6.05
C CYS A 20 -16.59 -3.90 6.24
N GLY A 21 -16.54 -2.84 5.43
CA GLY A 21 -17.43 -1.68 5.57
C GLY A 21 -17.12 -0.81 6.79
N LEU A 22 -15.91 -0.87 7.34
CA LEU A 22 -15.50 -0.04 8.47
C LEU A 22 -14.91 1.30 7.97
N PRO A 23 -15.52 2.46 8.28
CA PRO A 23 -14.92 3.75 7.99
C PRO A 23 -13.50 3.85 8.53
N THR A 24 -12.58 4.30 7.67
CA THR A 24 -11.14 4.23 7.92
C THR A 24 -10.49 5.59 7.85
N PHE A 25 -9.65 5.87 8.85
CA PHE A 25 -8.77 7.03 8.95
C PHE A 25 -7.34 6.52 8.77
N ALA A 26 -6.66 6.95 7.71
CA ALA A 26 -5.31 6.47 7.43
C ALA A 26 -4.35 7.62 7.11
N THR A 27 -3.07 7.39 7.34
CA THR A 27 -2.00 8.33 7.01
C THR A 27 -2.07 8.80 5.56
N LEU A 28 -1.81 10.09 5.33
CA LEU A 28 -1.65 10.65 3.99
C LEU A 28 -0.26 10.35 3.39
N HIS A 29 0.65 9.76 4.17
CA HIS A 29 2.02 9.46 3.72
C HIS A 29 2.14 8.02 3.24
N GLY A 30 2.20 7.85 1.92
CA GLY A 30 2.42 6.57 1.24
C GLY A 30 1.16 6.00 0.57
N GLY A 31 1.03 4.68 0.54
CA GLY A 31 -0.02 3.96 -0.19
C GLY A 31 -1.46 4.31 0.20
N PRO A 32 -1.82 4.51 1.49
CA PRO A 32 -3.19 4.83 1.87
C PRO A 32 -3.70 6.17 1.29
N ALA A 33 -2.79 7.07 0.89
CA ALA A 33 -3.12 8.30 0.20
C ALA A 33 -3.84 8.06 -1.15
N GLU A 34 -3.48 6.97 -1.84
CA GLU A 34 -4.11 6.58 -3.12
C GLU A 34 -5.37 5.72 -2.89
N ILE A 35 -5.37 4.88 -1.85
CA ILE A 35 -6.47 3.96 -1.55
C ILE A 35 -7.74 4.72 -1.18
N ILE A 36 -7.61 5.68 -0.26
CA ILE A 36 -8.72 6.46 0.28
C ILE A 36 -8.92 7.74 -0.54
N GLU A 37 -10.18 8.05 -0.84
CA GLU A 37 -10.60 9.37 -1.30
C GLU A 37 -11.16 10.14 -0.10
N HIS A 38 -10.46 11.20 0.31
CA HIS A 38 -10.75 11.96 1.52
C HIS A 38 -12.20 12.48 1.55
N GLY A 39 -12.94 12.15 2.61
CA GLY A 39 -14.33 12.54 2.81
C GLY A 39 -15.36 11.76 1.96
N ILE A 40 -14.90 10.84 1.10
CA ILE A 40 -15.75 10.03 0.23
C ILE A 40 -15.73 8.57 0.69
N SER A 41 -14.59 7.90 0.59
CA SER A 41 -14.42 6.47 0.93
C SER A 41 -13.68 6.25 2.25
N GLY A 42 -13.26 7.33 2.90
CA GLY A 42 -12.55 7.34 4.18
C GLY A 42 -11.94 8.71 4.43
N PHE A 43 -11.01 8.80 5.36
CA PHE A 43 -10.35 10.07 5.72
C PHE A 43 -8.84 9.91 5.77
N HIS A 44 -8.15 10.95 5.30
CA HIS A 44 -6.71 11.09 5.48
C HIS A 44 -6.41 11.83 6.77
N ILE A 45 -5.38 11.36 7.47
CA ILE A 45 -4.82 12.01 8.66
C ILE A 45 -3.33 12.28 8.43
N ASP A 46 -2.82 13.34 9.05
CA ASP A 46 -1.39 13.61 9.08
C ASP A 46 -0.82 13.15 10.43
N PRO A 47 0.04 12.10 10.47
CA PRO A 47 0.65 11.63 11.71
C PRO A 47 1.55 12.68 12.37
N TYR A 48 2.01 13.71 11.63
CA TYR A 48 2.77 14.82 12.21
C TYR A 48 1.90 15.87 12.90
N HIS A 49 0.58 15.81 12.73
CA HIS A 49 -0.40 16.73 13.33
C HIS A 49 -1.49 15.93 14.08
N PRO A 50 -1.14 15.23 15.18
CA PRO A 50 -2.06 14.33 15.88
C PRO A 50 -3.30 15.03 16.42
N ASP A 51 -3.19 16.30 16.82
CA ASP A 51 -4.34 17.09 17.29
C ASP A 51 -5.38 17.27 16.19
N GLN A 52 -4.96 17.54 14.95
CA GLN A 52 -5.86 17.68 13.81
C GLN A 52 -6.54 16.34 13.47
N ALA A 53 -5.79 15.24 13.54
CA ALA A 53 -6.33 13.90 13.35
C ALA A 53 -7.39 13.56 14.42
N ALA A 54 -7.13 13.93 15.69
CA ALA A 54 -8.06 13.75 16.79
C ALA A 54 -9.34 14.59 16.59
N THR A 55 -9.21 15.86 16.22
CA THR A 55 -10.36 16.73 15.89
C THR A 55 -11.18 16.16 14.75
N LEU A 56 -10.54 15.71 13.67
CA LEU A 56 -11.23 15.11 12.52
C LEU A 56 -12.04 13.86 12.91
N MET A 57 -11.47 12.99 13.74
CA MET A 57 -12.18 11.81 14.24
C MET A 57 -13.35 12.20 15.15
N ALA A 58 -13.16 13.17 16.05
CA ALA A 58 -14.22 13.66 16.92
C ALA A 58 -15.39 14.24 16.10
N ASP A 59 -15.09 15.08 15.11
CA ASP A 59 -16.08 15.67 14.20
C ASP A 59 -16.84 14.60 13.41
N PHE A 60 -16.15 13.53 12.98
CA PHE A 60 -16.80 12.41 12.32
C PHE A 60 -17.80 11.70 13.24
N PHE A 61 -17.40 11.37 14.47
CA PHE A 61 -18.31 10.71 15.42
C PHE A 61 -19.49 11.59 15.81
N GLU A 62 -19.29 12.91 15.96
CA GLU A 62 -20.37 13.84 16.24
C GLU A 62 -21.36 13.92 15.06
N LYS A 63 -20.87 13.95 13.81
CA LYS A 63 -21.73 13.86 12.62
C LYS A 63 -22.51 12.54 12.57
N CYS A 64 -21.88 11.41 12.89
CA CYS A 64 -22.56 10.12 12.95
C CYS A 64 -23.62 10.04 14.05
N LYS A 65 -23.44 10.78 15.15
CA LYS A 65 -24.42 10.88 16.23
C LYS A 65 -25.64 11.70 15.82
N GLN A 66 -25.43 12.77 15.06
CA GLN A 66 -26.50 13.64 14.53
C GLN A 66 -27.24 12.99 13.35
N ASP A 67 -26.51 12.31 12.46
CA ASP A 67 -27.03 11.57 11.32
C ASP A 67 -26.37 10.18 11.21
N PRO A 68 -27.05 9.12 11.67
CA PRO A 68 -26.56 7.75 11.54
C PRO A 68 -26.28 7.32 10.10
N ASN A 69 -26.96 7.92 9.11
CA ASN A 69 -26.71 7.61 7.69
C ASN A 69 -25.32 8.09 7.23
N HIS A 70 -24.69 9.03 7.95
CA HIS A 70 -23.34 9.46 7.63
C HIS A 70 -22.34 8.30 7.68
N TRP A 71 -22.45 7.43 8.69
CA TRP A 71 -21.59 6.26 8.84
C TRP A 71 -21.80 5.27 7.69
N VAL A 72 -23.06 4.96 7.38
CA VAL A 72 -23.45 4.04 6.29
C VAL A 72 -22.95 4.56 4.95
N LYS A 73 -23.09 5.87 4.69
CA LYS A 73 -22.62 6.49 3.45
C LYS A 73 -21.12 6.33 3.25
N ILE A 74 -20.31 6.58 4.27
CA ILE A 74 -18.84 6.40 4.17
C ILE A 74 -18.48 4.92 4.05
N SER A 75 -19.18 4.04 4.78
CA SER A 75 -19.02 2.59 4.69
C SER A 75 -19.26 2.07 3.26
N ASP A 76 -20.40 2.42 2.65
CA ASP A 76 -20.79 2.00 1.31
C ASP A 76 -19.81 2.51 0.24
N ARG A 77 -19.34 3.75 0.38
CA ARG A 77 -18.32 4.34 -0.50
C ARG A 77 -16.96 3.67 -0.34
N GLY A 78 -16.60 3.27 0.88
CA GLY A 78 -15.42 2.47 1.16
C GLY A 78 -15.47 1.11 0.45
N LEU A 79 -16.60 0.41 0.57
CA LEU A 79 -16.85 -0.86 -0.12
C LEU A 79 -16.76 -0.70 -1.63
N GLN A 80 -17.46 0.30 -2.18
CA GLN A 80 -17.45 0.59 -3.62
C GLN A 80 -16.01 0.81 -4.14
N ARG A 81 -15.22 1.61 -3.42
CA ARG A 81 -13.81 1.88 -3.77
C ARG A 81 -12.97 0.62 -3.87
N ILE A 82 -13.12 -0.30 -2.91
CA ILE A 82 -12.37 -1.57 -2.92
C ILE A 82 -12.79 -2.45 -4.09
N TYR A 83 -14.09 -2.62 -4.34
CA TYR A 83 -14.57 -3.49 -5.42
C TYR A 83 -14.15 -2.99 -6.81
N GLU A 84 -14.04 -1.68 -7.01
CA GLU A 84 -13.63 -1.08 -8.28
C GLU A 84 -12.13 -1.20 -8.57
N LYS A 85 -11.28 -1.21 -7.54
CA LYS A 85 -9.83 -1.00 -7.71
C LYS A 85 -8.95 -2.11 -7.13
N TYR A 86 -9.35 -2.71 -6.01
CA TYR A 86 -8.46 -3.51 -5.15
C TYR A 86 -8.96 -4.95 -4.98
N THR A 87 -9.36 -5.60 -6.08
CA THR A 87 -9.76 -7.02 -6.07
C THR A 87 -8.71 -7.93 -6.69
N TRP A 88 -8.57 -9.14 -6.13
CA TRP A 88 -7.66 -10.17 -6.64
C TRP A 88 -7.96 -10.60 -8.08
N LYS A 89 -9.22 -10.50 -8.51
CA LYS A 89 -9.62 -10.79 -9.89
C LYS A 89 -8.96 -9.81 -10.86
N ILE A 90 -9.14 -8.50 -10.66
CA ILE A 90 -8.53 -7.46 -11.48
C ILE A 90 -7.00 -7.57 -11.47
N TYR A 91 -6.43 -7.87 -10.29
CA TYR A 91 -4.99 -8.10 -10.16
C TYR A 91 -4.50 -9.27 -11.02
N SER A 92 -5.16 -10.44 -10.93
CA SER A 92 -4.77 -11.64 -11.66
C SER A 92 -4.86 -11.46 -13.17
N GLU A 93 -5.92 -10.81 -13.67
CA GLU A 93 -6.11 -10.54 -15.09
C GLU A 93 -4.98 -9.66 -15.63
N ARG A 94 -4.64 -8.56 -14.93
CA ARG A 94 -3.53 -7.67 -15.30
C ARG A 94 -2.18 -8.38 -15.26
N LEU A 95 -1.93 -9.18 -14.22
CA LEU A 95 -0.68 -9.91 -14.08
C LEU A 95 -0.47 -10.89 -15.24
N MET A 96 -1.51 -11.64 -15.62
CA MET A 96 -1.44 -12.59 -16.74
C MET A 96 -1.19 -11.87 -18.08
N THR A 97 -1.84 -10.73 -18.31
CA THR A 97 -1.59 -9.91 -19.51
C THR A 97 -0.14 -9.41 -19.54
N LEU A 98 0.37 -8.86 -18.44
CA LEU A 98 1.74 -8.36 -18.35
C LEU A 98 2.75 -9.50 -18.55
N ALA A 99 2.54 -10.66 -17.93
CA ALA A 99 3.40 -11.81 -18.09
C ALA A 99 3.53 -12.25 -19.56
N GLY A 100 2.42 -12.27 -20.30
CA GLY A 100 2.43 -12.56 -21.74
C GLY A 100 3.20 -11.52 -22.55
N VAL A 101 2.89 -10.23 -22.36
CA VAL A 101 3.52 -9.12 -23.10
C VAL A 101 5.02 -9.05 -22.82
N TYR A 102 5.43 -9.07 -21.55
CA TYR A 102 6.84 -9.02 -21.17
C TYR A 102 7.58 -10.31 -21.54
N GLY A 103 6.91 -11.47 -21.57
CA GLY A 103 7.47 -12.72 -22.06
C GLY A 103 7.89 -12.62 -23.53
N PHE A 104 6.99 -12.11 -24.38
CA PHE A 104 7.29 -11.86 -25.79
C PHE A 104 8.38 -10.78 -25.96
N TRP A 105 8.24 -9.64 -25.27
CA TRP A 105 9.22 -8.54 -25.37
C TRP A 105 10.63 -8.97 -24.95
N LYS A 106 10.75 -9.83 -23.93
CA LYS A 106 12.03 -10.39 -23.48
C LYS A 106 12.73 -11.22 -24.56
N TYR A 107 11.97 -11.92 -25.41
CA TYR A 107 12.52 -12.67 -26.54
C TYR A 107 13.04 -11.74 -27.63
N VAL A 108 12.27 -10.69 -27.95
CA VAL A 108 12.60 -9.72 -29.01
C VAL A 108 13.78 -8.82 -28.63
N SER A 109 13.85 -8.35 -27.38
CA SER A 109 14.86 -7.38 -26.90
C SER A 109 16.19 -8.00 -26.41
N LYS A 110 16.45 -9.27 -26.74
CA LYS A 110 17.50 -10.09 -26.09
C LYS A 110 18.93 -9.58 -26.32
N LEU A 111 19.21 -8.93 -27.46
CA LEU A 111 20.53 -8.39 -27.81
C LEU A 111 20.86 -7.10 -27.04
N GLU A 112 19.87 -6.21 -26.84
CA GLU A 112 20.06 -4.91 -26.15
C GLU A 112 20.27 -5.07 -24.63
N ARG A 113 19.81 -6.16 -24.02
CA ARG A 113 19.92 -6.37 -22.56
C ARG A 113 21.23 -7.00 -22.09
N ARG A 114 22.15 -7.35 -22.99
CA ARG A 114 23.39 -8.08 -22.62
C ARG A 114 24.34 -7.21 -21.78
N GLU A 115 24.50 -5.95 -22.15
CA GLU A 115 25.41 -5.01 -21.47
C GLU A 115 24.89 -4.68 -20.07
N THR A 116 23.61 -4.31 -19.95
CA THR A 116 22.95 -4.08 -18.66
C THR A 116 23.04 -5.29 -17.75
N ARG A 117 22.88 -6.51 -18.30
CA ARG A 117 23.05 -7.74 -17.53
C ARG A 117 24.47 -7.89 -16.98
N ARG A 118 25.51 -7.65 -17.79
CA ARG A 118 26.91 -7.72 -17.33
C ARG A 118 27.23 -6.64 -16.29
N TYR A 119 26.68 -5.44 -16.45
CA TYR A 119 26.82 -4.38 -15.46
C TYR A 119 26.19 -4.76 -14.12
N LEU A 120 24.97 -5.33 -14.13
CA LEU A 120 24.31 -5.80 -12.91
C LEU A 120 25.05 -6.98 -12.25
N GLU A 121 25.59 -7.90 -13.04
CA GLU A 121 26.45 -9.00 -12.55
C GLU A 121 27.69 -8.44 -11.85
N MET A 122 28.38 -7.47 -12.47
CA MET A 122 29.54 -6.80 -11.87
C MET A 122 29.15 -6.05 -10.58
N PHE A 123 28.05 -5.31 -10.59
CA PHE A 123 27.55 -4.57 -9.42
C PHE A 123 27.26 -5.51 -8.24
N TYR A 124 26.59 -6.64 -8.51
CA TYR A 124 26.34 -7.65 -7.50
C TYR A 124 27.65 -8.22 -6.92
N ILE A 125 28.58 -8.64 -7.79
CA ILE A 125 29.83 -9.32 -7.38
C ILE A 125 30.76 -8.38 -6.63
N LEU A 126 30.96 -7.16 -7.13
CA LEU A 126 31.98 -6.24 -6.62
C LEU A 126 31.47 -5.33 -5.49
N LYS A 127 30.15 -5.05 -5.41
CA LYS A 127 29.61 -4.14 -4.41
C LYS A 127 28.67 -4.83 -3.43
N LEU A 128 27.60 -5.44 -3.91
CA LEU A 128 26.56 -5.98 -3.01
C LEU A 128 27.10 -7.14 -2.16
N ARG A 129 27.84 -8.06 -2.77
CA ARG A 129 28.37 -9.25 -2.09
C ARG A 129 29.30 -8.90 -0.93
N GLU A 130 30.16 -7.90 -1.09
CA GLU A 130 31.07 -7.46 -0.02
C GLU A 130 30.32 -6.75 1.12
N LEU A 131 29.28 -5.96 0.79
CA LEU A 131 28.42 -5.35 1.80
C LEU A 131 27.68 -6.41 2.63
N VAL A 132 27.17 -7.47 1.99
CA VAL A 132 26.48 -8.56 2.70
C VAL A 132 27.40 -9.27 3.70
N LYS A 133 28.68 -9.48 3.35
CA LYS A 133 29.67 -10.08 4.27
C LYS A 133 29.93 -9.23 5.51
N SER A 134 29.71 -7.91 5.43
CA SER A 134 29.90 -7.01 6.58
C SER A 134 28.73 -7.03 7.57
N VAL A 135 27.59 -7.64 7.20
CA VAL A 135 26.44 -7.80 8.09
C VAL A 135 26.76 -8.94 9.07
N PRO A 136 26.72 -8.71 10.40
CA PRO A 136 26.93 -9.75 11.39
C PRO A 136 25.94 -10.91 11.21
N LEU A 137 26.44 -12.15 11.30
CA LEU A 137 25.58 -13.33 11.32
C LEU A 137 24.81 -13.39 12.65
N ALA A 138 23.59 -13.92 12.59
CA ALA A 138 22.85 -14.24 13.80
C ALA A 138 23.63 -15.29 14.61
N VAL A 139 23.75 -15.08 15.92
CA VAL A 139 24.33 -16.05 16.85
C VAL A 139 23.17 -16.71 17.57
N ASP A 140 23.07 -18.03 17.50
CA ASP A 140 22.10 -18.77 18.30
C ASP A 140 22.57 -18.71 19.77
N GLU A 141 21.72 -18.19 20.67
CA GLU A 141 21.99 -18.28 22.11
C GLU A 141 21.95 -19.76 22.52
N ALA A 142 23.08 -20.27 23.02
CA ALA A 142 23.13 -21.60 23.62
C ALA A 142 22.26 -21.58 24.89
N HIS A 143 21.07 -22.20 24.81
CA HIS A 143 20.26 -22.54 25.97
C HIS A 143 20.98 -23.53 26.90
#